data_AF-A0A818QNA1-F1
#
_entry.id   AF-A0A818QNA1-F1
#
_cell.length_a   1.000
_cell.length_b   1.000
_cell.length_c   1.000
_cell.angle_alpha   90.00
_cell.angle_beta   90.00
_cell.angle_gamma   90.00
#
_symmetry.space_group_name_H-M   'P 1'
#
loop_
_entity.id
_entity.type
_entity.pdbx_description
1 polymer ?
#
loop_
_entity_poly.entity_id
_entity_poly.type
_entity_poly.pdbx_seq_one_letter_code
_entity_poly.pdbx_strand_id
1 'polypeptide(L)'
;PYYCSAINALIFYHKQPSKFQWLPDWTMVHAGAAAQAQFSYLFSSLHNPPLFPDSSWAPIPSQYWFTSVSLNAILAIVPQLFAFRICVGNREKDCY
;
A
#
# COMPACT_ATOMS: atom_id res chain seq x y z
N PRO A 1 -11.50 6.74 0.91
CA PRO A 1 -11.59 7.28 2.29
C PRO A 1 -10.24 7.26 3.03
N TYR A 2 -9.56 6.11 3.10
CA TYR A 2 -8.28 5.97 3.82
C TYR A 2 -7.15 6.87 3.27
N TYR A 3 -6.95 6.92 1.95
CA TYR A 3 -5.90 7.77 1.36
C TYR A 3 -6.14 9.26 1.63
N CYS A 4 -7.39 9.72 1.61
CA CYS A 4 -7.74 11.10 1.96
C CYS A 4 -7.43 11.41 3.44
N SER A 5 -7.75 10.48 4.35
CA SER A 5 -7.38 10.64 5.78
C SER A 5 -5.87 10.59 6.00
N ALA A 6 -5.13 9.76 5.26
CA ALA A 6 -3.67 9.67 5.34
C ALA A 6 -3.00 10.96 4.83
N ILE A 7 -3.49 11.56 3.75
CA ILE A 7 -3.01 12.86 3.25
C ILE A 7 -3.34 13.99 4.22
N ASN A 8 -4.59 14.05 4.71
CA ASN A 8 -4.98 15.04 5.71
C ASN A 8 -4.11 14.92 6.97
N ALA A 9 -3.85 13.70 7.43
CA ALA A 9 -2.94 13.51 8.52
C ALA A 9 -1.53 13.97 8.18
N LEU A 10 -0.97 13.64 7.01
CA LEU A 10 0.39 14.11 6.69
C LEU A 10 0.53 15.64 6.73
N ILE A 11 -0.56 16.37 6.40
CA ILE A 11 -0.62 17.83 6.43
C ILE A 11 -0.85 18.37 7.86
N PHE A 12 -1.79 17.78 8.62
CA PHE A 12 -2.28 18.35 9.88
C PHE A 12 -1.75 17.68 11.15
N TYR A 13 -1.22 16.46 11.04
CA TYR A 13 -0.71 15.67 12.18
C TYR A 13 0.46 16.38 12.86
N HIS A 14 1.34 17.04 12.09
CA HIS A 14 2.45 17.80 12.66
C HIS A 14 1.99 18.92 13.61
N LYS A 15 0.77 19.45 13.43
CA LYS A 15 0.23 20.52 14.27
C LYS A 15 -0.43 20.00 15.55
N GLN A 16 -0.99 18.78 15.55
CA GLN A 16 -1.79 18.24 16.66
C GLN A 16 -1.66 16.70 16.77
N PRO A 17 -0.51 16.16 17.20
CA PRO A 17 -0.30 14.70 17.26
C PRO A 17 -1.29 13.97 18.18
N SER A 18 -1.72 14.60 19.27
CA SER A 18 -2.67 14.04 20.24
C SER A 18 -4.06 13.75 19.69
N LYS A 19 -4.48 14.41 18.60
CA LYS A 19 -5.81 14.16 17.99
C LYS A 19 -5.83 13.00 17.01
N PHE A 20 -4.66 12.49 16.63
CA PHE A 20 -4.50 11.49 15.59
C PHE A 20 -3.79 10.23 16.10
N GLN A 21 -3.87 9.90 17.39
CA GLN A 21 -3.18 8.73 17.96
C GLN A 21 -3.62 7.39 17.36
N TRP A 22 -4.83 7.31 16.78
CA TRP A 22 -5.33 6.13 16.07
C TRP A 22 -4.69 5.96 14.68
N LEU A 23 -4.16 7.03 14.10
CA LEU A 23 -3.72 7.04 12.71
C LEU A 23 -2.50 6.14 12.45
N PRO A 24 -1.45 6.10 13.30
CA PRO A 24 -0.35 5.16 13.13
C PRO A 24 -0.81 3.71 13.02
N ASP A 25 -1.75 3.29 13.88
CA ASP A 25 -2.30 1.92 13.90
C ASP A 25 -3.00 1.60 12.57
N TRP A 26 -3.89 2.50 12.13
CA TRP A 26 -4.58 2.35 10.85
C TRP A 26 -3.63 2.38 9.65
N THR A 27 -2.55 3.16 9.75
CA THR A 27 -1.55 3.25 8.68
C THR A 27 -0.79 1.94 8.53
N MET A 28 -0.43 1.31 9.65
CA MET A 28 0.22 0.00 9.66
C MET A 28 -0.69 -1.10 9.12
N VAL A 29 -1.97 -1.13 9.55
CA VAL A 29 -2.96 -2.10 9.05
C VAL A 29 -3.12 -1.98 7.53
N HIS A 30 -3.24 -0.76 7.01
CA HIS A 30 -3.40 -0.56 5.58
C HIS A 30 -2.15 -0.90 4.79
N ALA A 31 -0.95 -0.61 5.33
CA ALA A 31 0.31 -1.00 4.72
C ALA A 31 0.43 -2.53 4.63
N GLY A 32 0.07 -3.26 5.70
CA GLY A 32 0.03 -4.72 5.69
C GLY A 32 -0.97 -5.28 4.67
N ALA A 33 -2.20 -4.77 4.68
CA ALA A 33 -3.24 -5.19 3.74
C ALA A 33 -2.86 -4.94 2.28
N ALA A 34 -2.29 -3.77 1.98
CA ALA A 34 -1.82 -3.42 0.64
C ALA A 34 -0.66 -4.33 0.19
N ALA A 35 0.31 -4.60 1.08
CA ALA A 35 1.40 -5.53 0.78
C ALA A 35 0.88 -6.94 0.49
N GLN A 36 -0.04 -7.45 1.31
CA GLN A 36 -0.63 -8.78 1.13
C GLN A 36 -1.42 -8.88 -0.18
N ALA A 37 -2.25 -7.88 -0.48
CA ALA A 37 -3.04 -7.85 -1.71
C ALA A 37 -2.15 -7.81 -2.96
N GLN A 38 -1.14 -6.94 -2.96
CA GLN A 38 -0.24 -6.80 -4.09
C GLN A 38 0.69 -7.99 -4.28
N PHE A 39 1.17 -8.59 -3.19
CA PHE A 39 1.93 -9.83 -3.23
C PHE A 39 1.08 -10.96 -3.83
N SER A 40 -0.15 -11.15 -3.34
CA SER A 40 -1.06 -12.18 -3.85
C SER A 40 -1.40 -11.97 -5.32
N TYR A 41 -1.63 -10.72 -5.73
CA TYR A 41 -1.95 -10.38 -7.13
C TYR A 41 -0.79 -10.63 -8.09
N LEU A 42 0.43 -10.22 -7.71
CA LEU A 42 1.63 -10.44 -8.51
C LEU A 42 1.96 -11.94 -8.60
N PHE A 43 1.90 -12.67 -7.48
CA PHE A 43 2.20 -14.11 -7.48
C PHE A 43 1.11 -14.94 -8.16
N SER A 44 -0.17 -14.55 -8.08
CA SER A 44 -1.24 -15.15 -8.87
C SER A 44 -1.02 -14.94 -10.37
N SER A 45 -0.54 -13.76 -10.76
CA SER A 45 -0.21 -13.46 -12.17
C SER A 45 1.01 -14.23 -12.69
N LEU A 46 1.93 -14.63 -11.80
CA LEU A 46 3.09 -15.48 -12.13
C LEU A 46 2.75 -16.97 -12.14
N HIS A 47 1.63 -17.36 -11.53
CA HIS A 47 1.18 -18.74 -11.53
C HIS A 47 0.72 -19.11 -12.93
N ASN A 48 1.61 -19.75 -13.68
CA ASN A 48 1.44 -20.15 -15.07
C ASN A 48 0.10 -20.91 -15.28
N PRO A 49 -0.82 -20.37 -16.09
CA PRO A 49 -2.08 -21.04 -16.44
C PRO A 49 -2.00 -22.22 -17.42
N PRO A 50 -0.86 -22.62 -18.03
CA PRO A 50 -0.86 -23.85 -18.84
C PRO A 50 -1.30 -25.13 -18.11
N LEU A 51 -1.29 -25.15 -16.76
CA LEU A 51 -1.75 -26.32 -16.01
C LEU A 51 -3.27 -26.36 -15.79
N PHE A 52 -3.98 -25.21 -15.86
CA PHE A 52 -5.43 -25.11 -15.67
C PHE A 52 -6.02 -23.91 -16.45
N PRO A 53 -6.24 -24.02 -17.77
CA PRO A 53 -6.87 -22.96 -18.55
C PRO A 53 -8.36 -22.91 -18.23
N ASP A 54 -8.80 -21.93 -17.44
CA ASP A 54 -10.21 -21.58 -17.31
C ASP A 54 -10.59 -20.51 -18.35
N SER A 55 -11.89 -20.38 -18.65
CA SER A 55 -12.41 -19.38 -19.60
C SER A 55 -12.28 -17.93 -19.10
N SER A 56 -11.78 -17.73 -17.88
CA SER A 56 -11.57 -16.44 -17.22
C SER A 56 -10.14 -15.91 -17.40
N TRP A 57 -9.21 -16.74 -17.88
CA TRP A 57 -7.85 -16.34 -18.14
C TRP A 57 -7.78 -15.41 -19.36
N ALA A 58 -7.54 -14.13 -19.09
CA ALA A 58 -7.13 -13.16 -20.09
C ALA A 58 -5.71 -12.71 -19.72
N PRO A 59 -4.67 -13.14 -20.46
CA PRO A 59 -3.32 -12.65 -20.23
C PRO A 59 -3.32 -11.12 -20.35
N ILE A 60 -2.65 -10.43 -19.44
CA ILE A 60 -2.40 -8.99 -19.60
C ILE A 60 -1.65 -8.84 -20.93
N PRO A 61 -2.19 -8.07 -21.91
CA PRO A 61 -1.50 -7.88 -23.18
C PRO A 61 -0.09 -7.36 -22.94
N SER A 62 0.91 -7.90 -23.66
CA SER A 62 2.34 -7.63 -23.40
C SER A 62 2.67 -6.13 -23.34
N GLN A 63 2.00 -5.31 -24.14
CA GLN A 63 2.10 -3.85 -24.15
C GLN A 63 1.69 -3.17 -22.83
N TYR A 64 0.86 -3.80 -22.00
CA TYR A 64 0.40 -3.27 -20.72
C TYR A 64 1.07 -3.93 -19.52
N TRP A 65 1.82 -5.02 -19.72
CA TRP A 65 2.43 -5.79 -18.62
C TRP A 65 3.32 -4.90 -17.75
N PHE A 66 4.21 -4.12 -18.36
CA PHE A 66 5.10 -3.22 -17.64
C PHE A 66 4.33 -2.16 -16.83
N THR A 67 3.30 -1.57 -17.42
CA THR A 67 2.45 -0.56 -16.76
C THR A 67 1.69 -1.18 -15.58
N SER A 68 1.08 -2.35 -15.76
CA SER A 68 0.36 -3.06 -14.72
C SER A 68 1.26 -3.46 -13.55
N VAL A 69 2.44 -4.02 -13.83
CA VAL A 69 3.41 -4.38 -12.78
C VAL A 69 3.92 -3.13 -12.05
N SER A 70 4.24 -2.06 -12.78
CA SER A 70 4.74 -0.80 -12.20
C SER A 70 3.70 -0.15 -11.29
N LEU A 71 2.43 -0.09 -11.71
CA LEU A 71 1.36 0.49 -10.89
C LEU A 71 1.12 -0.34 -9.61
N ASN A 72 1.11 -1.67 -9.72
CA ASN A 72 0.95 -2.55 -8.57
C ASN A 72 2.14 -2.45 -7.60
N ALA A 73 3.36 -2.31 -8.11
CA ALA A 73 4.55 -2.05 -7.29
C ALA A 73 4.48 -0.68 -6.57
N ILE A 74 4.05 0.37 -7.28
CA ILE A 74 3.84 1.70 -6.67
C ILE A 74 2.77 1.61 -5.57
N LEU A 75 1.66 0.94 -5.82
CA LEU A 75 0.58 0.72 -4.84
C LEU A 75 1.03 -0.12 -3.64
N ALA A 76 2.03 -1.00 -3.81
CA ALA A 76 2.63 -1.73 -2.71
C ALA A 76 3.59 -0.87 -1.88
N ILE A 77 4.42 -0.04 -2.52
CA ILE A 77 5.49 0.75 -1.87
C ILE A 77 4.95 2.00 -1.17
N VAL A 78 4.06 2.74 -1.83
CA VAL A 78 3.49 3.99 -1.31
C VAL A 78 2.98 3.85 0.12
N PRO A 79 2.10 2.89 0.47
CA PRO A 79 1.60 2.77 1.83
C PRO A 79 2.70 2.38 2.85
N GLN A 80 3.78 1.71 2.43
CA GLN A 80 4.93 1.45 3.31
C GLN A 80 5.69 2.74 3.64
N LEU A 81 5.90 3.61 2.63
CA LEU A 81 6.54 4.92 2.85
C LEU A 81 5.70 5.81 3.76
N PHE A 82 4.38 5.79 3.61
CA PHE A 82 3.45 6.48 4.50
C PHE A 82 3.55 5.95 5.94
N ALA A 83 3.53 4.63 6.13
CA ALA A 83 3.70 4.01 7.45
C ALA A 83 5.05 4.38 8.07
N PHE A 84 6.13 4.33 7.29
CA PHE A 84 7.46 4.72 7.78
C PHE A 84 7.50 6.18 8.25
N ARG A 85 6.97 7.12 7.44
CA ARG A 85 6.93 8.55 7.80
C ARG A 85 6.08 8.83 9.04
N ILE A 86 4.90 8.24 9.12
CA ILE A 86 3.94 8.49 10.20
C ILE A 86 4.36 7.79 11.50
N CYS A 87 4.94 6.59 11.43
CA CYS A 87 5.32 5.83 12.62
C CYS A 87 6.74 6.16 13.09
N VAL A 88 7.73 6.18 12.20
CA VAL A 88 9.14 6.37 12.60
C VAL A 88 9.47 7.85 12.77
N GLY A 89 9.08 8.69 11.82
CA GLY A 89 9.37 10.14 11.87
C GLY A 89 8.65 10.90 12.99
N ASN A 90 7.63 10.29 13.61
CA ASN A 90 6.88 10.91 14.70
C ASN A 90 7.26 10.36 16.08
N ARG A 91 7.77 9.13 16.19
CA ARG A 91 8.31 8.60 17.47
C ARG A 91 9.41 9.48 18.07
N GLU A 92 10.17 10.16 17.23
CA GLU A 92 11.24 11.08 17.67
C GLU A 92 10.68 12.37 18.32
N LYS A 93 9.44 12.75 18.01
CA LYS A 93 8.79 13.97 18.53
C LYS A 93 8.00 13.75 19.82
N ASP A 94 7.62 12.50 20.11
CA ASP A 94 6.93 12.14 21.35
C ASP A 94 7.91 11.88 22.52
N CYS A 95 9.22 11.83 22.24
CA CYS A 95 10.28 11.62 23.25
C CYS A 95 10.89 12.93 23.81
N TYR A 96 10.40 14.10 23.39
CA TYR A 96 10.84 15.41 23.89
C TYR A 96 9.67 16.20 24.49
#